data_AF-A0A8T5RHB9-F1
#
_entry.id   AF-A0A8T5RHB9-F1
#
_cell.length_a   1.000
_cell.length_b   1.000
_cell.length_c   1.000
_cell.angle_alpha   90.00
_cell.angle_beta   90.00
_cell.angle_gamma   90.00
#
_symmetry.space_group_name_H-M   'P 1'
#
loop_
_entity.id
_entity.type
_entity.pdbx_description
1 polymer ?
#
loop_
_entity_poly.entity_id
_entity_poly.type
_entity_poly.pdbx_seq_one_letter_code
_entity_poly.pdbx_strand_id
1 'polypeptide(L)'
;MPLVDKEDLKCYTFMFVVVLLLLLATFNYTYIVRFVLLVVFYWYISIPTIIISLSSIDFAVRKVGIRKAYISLNSVEFQEFFKKSSGENPLKDGKLTKAYKKWLIQKLYVPKYKIKSRFRFSPEDIKGFILLIIFLVVVIIVFLAIYAAIFPEYLLPLAW
;
A
#
# COMPACT_ATOMS: atom_id res chain seq x y z
N MET A 1 -15.11 -4.17 44.06
CA MET A 1 -14.24 -3.65 42.99
C MET A 1 -12.81 -3.99 43.36
N PRO A 2 -12.06 -4.75 42.56
CA PRO A 2 -10.65 -4.99 42.85
C PRO A 2 -9.90 -3.66 42.81
N LEU A 3 -9.04 -3.42 43.81
CA LEU A 3 -8.18 -2.25 43.87
C LEU A 3 -7.21 -2.30 42.70
N VAL A 4 -7.10 -1.20 41.94
CA VAL A 4 -6.16 -1.05 40.83
C VAL A 4 -4.75 -1.37 41.31
N ASP A 5 -4.05 -2.26 40.60
CA ASP A 5 -2.70 -2.69 40.97
C ASP A 5 -1.74 -1.49 41.02
N LYS A 6 -0.80 -1.51 41.97
CA LYS A 6 0.14 -0.40 42.20
C LYS A 6 0.99 -0.06 40.97
N GLU A 7 1.16 -1.01 40.06
CA GLU A 7 1.89 -0.85 38.80
C GLU A 7 1.06 -0.08 37.76
N ASP A 8 -0.23 -0.38 37.65
CA ASP A 8 -1.16 0.36 36.80
C ASP A 8 -1.26 1.81 37.26
N LEU A 9 -1.32 2.07 38.58
CA LEU A 9 -1.36 3.42 39.12
C LEU A 9 -0.11 4.24 38.76
N LYS A 10 1.08 3.61 38.74
CA LYS A 10 2.32 4.26 38.28
C LYS A 10 2.28 4.57 36.79
N CYS A 11 1.76 3.65 35.97
CA CYS A 11 1.58 3.84 34.54
C CYS A 11 0.62 5.02 34.26
N TYR A 12 -0.53 5.08 34.93
CA TYR A 12 -1.47 6.19 34.81
C TYR A 12 -0.86 7.53 35.25
N THR A 13 -0.13 7.53 36.36
CA THR A 13 0.54 8.75 36.86
C THR A 13 1.61 9.22 35.87
N PHE A 14 2.38 8.30 35.29
CA PHE A 14 3.36 8.62 34.26
C PHE A 14 2.70 9.21 33.01
N MET A 15 1.65 8.58 32.50
CA MET A 15 0.88 9.10 31.37
C MET A 15 0.32 10.49 31.66
N PHE A 16 -0.22 10.72 32.86
CA PHE A 16 -0.73 12.02 33.26
C PHE A 16 0.37 13.10 33.31
N VAL A 17 1.53 12.79 33.88
CA VAL A 17 2.68 13.70 33.92
C VAL A 17 3.16 14.04 32.51
N VAL A 18 3.24 13.05 31.60
CA VAL A 18 3.61 13.27 30.20
C VAL A 18 2.62 14.18 29.51
N VAL A 19 1.30 13.97 29.69
CA VAL A 19 0.26 14.84 29.13
C VAL A 19 0.37 16.27 29.66
N LEU A 20 0.63 16.45 30.96
CA LEU A 20 0.85 17.76 31.58
C LEU A 20 2.08 18.48 31.00
N LEU A 21 3.18 17.76 30.83
CA LEU A 21 4.39 18.31 30.21
C LEU A 21 4.16 18.70 28.75
N LEU A 22 3.40 17.90 28.00
CA LEU A 22 3.01 18.21 26.63
C LEU A 22 2.12 19.45 26.57
N LEU A 23 1.17 19.61 27.49
CA LEU A 23 0.34 20.81 27.60
C LEU A 23 1.20 22.04 27.91
N LEU A 24 2.12 21.94 28.87
CA LEU A 24 3.03 23.05 29.22
C LEU A 24 3.95 23.42 28.05
N ALA A 25 4.48 22.44 27.34
CA ALA A 25 5.31 22.66 26.16
C ALA A 25 4.50 23.31 25.03
N THR A 26 3.24 22.90 24.85
CA THR A 26 2.35 23.48 23.85
C THR A 26 2.01 24.93 24.16
N PHE A 27 1.83 25.28 25.44
CA PHE A 27 1.57 26.65 25.88
C PHE A 27 2.79 27.58 25.73
N ASN A 28 3.98 27.10 26.12
CA ASN A 28 5.20 27.94 26.10
C ASN A 28 5.91 27.96 24.74
N TYR A 29 5.77 26.91 23.93
CA TYR A 29 6.51 26.71 22.68
C TYR A 29 5.59 26.33 21.51
N THR A 30 4.43 26.99 21.40
CA THR A 30 3.38 26.73 20.41
C THR A 30 3.93 26.52 19.00
N TYR A 31 4.82 27.40 18.52
CA TYR A 31 5.38 27.30 17.17
C TYR A 31 6.29 26.08 16.97
N ILE A 32 7.10 25.74 17.97
CA ILE A 32 8.02 24.59 17.92
C ILE A 32 7.22 23.31 17.93
N VAL A 33 6.25 23.19 18.83
CA VAL A 33 5.38 22.01 18.93
C VAL A 33 4.58 21.80 17.65
N ARG A 34 4.06 22.88 17.03
CA ARG A 34 3.39 22.82 15.71
C ARG A 34 4.31 22.33 14.62
N PHE A 35 5.52 22.89 14.53
CA PHE A 35 6.50 22.47 13.53
C PHE A 35 6.85 20.99 13.69
N VAL A 36 7.10 20.54 14.93
CA VAL A 36 7.38 19.14 15.24
C VAL A 36 6.20 18.24 14.85
N LEU A 37 4.96 18.60 15.17
CA LEU A 37 3.76 17.84 14.80
C LEU A 37 3.61 17.69 13.27
N LEU A 38 3.83 18.77 12.52
CA LEU A 38 3.77 18.76 11.06
C LEU A 38 4.88 17.90 10.45
N VAL A 39 6.12 18.04 10.94
CA VAL A 39 7.27 17.24 10.51
C VAL A 39 7.02 15.76 10.79
N VAL A 40 6.51 15.43 11.98
CA VAL A 40 6.20 14.04 12.36
C VAL A 40 5.12 13.46 11.46
N PHE A 41 4.02 14.19 11.25
CA PHE A 41 2.93 13.74 10.38
C PHE A 41 3.42 13.53 8.94
N TYR A 42 4.24 14.44 8.42
CA TYR A 42 4.76 14.33 7.07
C TYR A 42 5.72 13.14 6.92
N TRP A 43 6.72 13.04 7.80
CA TRP A 43 7.79 12.04 7.70
C TRP A 43 7.35 10.62 8.06
N TYR A 44 6.52 10.46 9.08
CA TYR A 44 6.19 9.13 9.60
C TYR A 44 4.83 8.62 9.14
N ILE A 45 3.93 9.48 8.67
CA ILE A 45 2.60 9.07 8.21
C ILE A 45 2.51 9.27 6.70
N SER A 46 2.71 10.49 6.20
CA SER A 46 2.44 10.81 4.79
C SER A 46 3.41 10.12 3.82
N ILE A 47 4.72 10.24 4.04
CA ILE A 47 5.74 9.64 3.17
C ILE A 47 5.60 8.10 3.09
N PRO A 48 5.52 7.35 4.20
CA PRO A 48 5.37 5.90 4.15
C PRO A 48 4.11 5.46 3.41
N THR A 49 2.97 6.13 3.65
CA THR A 49 1.72 5.79 2.94
C THR A 49 1.83 6.02 1.44
N ILE A 50 2.50 7.09 1.00
CA ILE A 50 2.76 7.35 -0.43
C ILE A 50 3.64 6.26 -1.03
N ILE A 51 4.74 5.88 -0.36
CA ILE A 51 5.66 4.84 -0.84
C ILE A 51 4.96 3.49 -1.00
N ILE A 52 4.15 3.09 0.00
CA ILE A 52 3.39 1.84 -0.03
C ILE A 52 2.38 1.88 -1.18
N SER A 53 1.72 3.01 -1.39
CA SER A 53 0.74 3.19 -2.47
C SER A 53 1.39 3.07 -3.85
N LEU A 54 2.54 3.72 -4.06
CA LEU A 54 3.31 3.63 -5.31
C LEU A 54 3.82 2.20 -5.57
N SER A 55 4.34 1.55 -4.54
CA SER A 55 4.82 0.17 -4.63
C SER A 55 3.70 -0.80 -4.99
N SER A 56 2.50 -0.57 -4.44
CA SER A 56 1.30 -1.37 -4.73
C SER A 56 0.86 -1.21 -6.19
N ILE A 57 0.93 0.01 -6.74
CA ILE A 57 0.65 0.29 -8.16
C ILE A 57 1.62 -0.49 -9.05
N ASP A 58 2.92 -0.39 -8.79
CA ASP A 58 3.95 -1.04 -9.60
C ASP A 58 3.80 -2.57 -9.57
N PHE A 59 3.52 -3.14 -8.39
CA PHE A 59 3.22 -4.56 -8.26
C PHE A 59 2.00 -4.99 -9.08
N ALA A 60 0.89 -4.24 -9.01
CA ALA A 60 -0.32 -4.53 -9.78
C ALA A 60 -0.05 -4.45 -11.29
N VAL A 61 0.69 -3.44 -11.75
CA VAL A 61 1.10 -3.30 -13.16
C VAL A 61 1.93 -4.49 -13.61
N ARG A 62 2.92 -4.91 -12.82
CA ARG A 62 3.75 -6.09 -13.12
C ARG A 62 2.92 -7.37 -13.19
N LYS A 63 2.00 -7.57 -12.24
CA LYS A 63 1.09 -8.73 -12.21
C LYS A 63 0.21 -8.82 -13.46
N VAL A 64 -0.38 -7.70 -13.90
CA VAL A 64 -1.17 -7.66 -15.15
C VAL A 64 -0.29 -7.93 -16.36
N GLY A 65 0.93 -7.38 -16.40
CA GLY A 65 1.91 -7.62 -17.46
C GLY A 65 2.27 -9.10 -17.58
N ILE A 66 2.57 -9.76 -16.46
CA ILE A 66 2.88 -11.19 -16.40
C ILE A 66 1.69 -12.03 -16.86
N ARG A 67 0.47 -11.70 -16.41
CA ARG A 67 -0.74 -12.43 -16.82
C ARG A 67 -0.98 -12.35 -18.33
N LYS A 68 -0.81 -11.16 -18.92
CA LYS A 68 -0.91 -10.97 -20.38
C LYS A 68 0.15 -11.77 -21.14
N ALA A 69 1.40 -11.70 -20.69
CA ALA A 69 2.50 -12.45 -21.29
C ALA A 69 2.24 -13.97 -21.24
N TYR A 70 1.77 -14.47 -20.10
CA TYR A 70 1.39 -15.86 -19.93
C TYR A 70 0.25 -16.29 -20.87
N ILE A 71 -0.81 -15.47 -21.01
CA ILE A 71 -1.92 -15.75 -21.93
C ILE A 71 -1.41 -15.78 -23.39
N SER A 72 -0.55 -14.84 -23.78
CA SER A 72 0.01 -14.85 -25.14
C SER A 72 0.92 -16.05 -25.41
N LEU A 73 1.67 -16.51 -24.41
CA LEU A 73 2.55 -17.67 -24.52
C LEU A 73 1.79 -19.00 -24.51
N ASN A 74 0.64 -19.04 -23.85
CA ASN A 74 -0.28 -20.17 -23.81
C ASN A 74 -1.38 -20.04 -24.89
N SER A 75 -1.09 -19.39 -26.01
CA SER A 75 -2.04 -19.29 -27.12
C SER A 75 -2.27 -20.66 -27.79
N VAL A 76 -3.40 -20.79 -28.49
CA VAL A 76 -3.75 -22.02 -29.23
C VAL A 76 -2.65 -22.38 -30.24
N GLU A 77 -2.05 -21.39 -30.90
CA GLU A 77 -0.94 -21.58 -31.83
C GLU A 77 0.30 -22.20 -31.16
N PHE A 78 0.66 -21.75 -29.95
CA PHE A 78 1.79 -22.30 -29.20
C PHE A 78 1.49 -23.71 -28.67
N GLN A 79 0.25 -23.98 -28.30
CA GLN A 79 -0.21 -25.31 -27.89
C GLN A 79 -0.16 -26.29 -29.06
N GLU A 80 -0.62 -25.89 -30.24
CA GLU A 80 -0.54 -26.67 -31.46
C GLU A 80 0.90 -26.92 -31.90
N PHE A 81 1.76 -25.90 -31.80
CA PHE A 81 3.18 -26.07 -32.09
C PHE A 81 3.82 -27.10 -31.16
N PHE A 82 3.55 -27.02 -29.86
CA PHE A 82 4.06 -28.00 -28.89
C PHE A 82 3.57 -29.41 -29.23
N LYS A 83 2.27 -29.56 -29.53
CA LYS A 83 1.67 -30.84 -29.89
C LYS A 83 2.30 -31.42 -31.16
N LYS A 84 2.57 -30.60 -32.18
CA LYS A 84 3.29 -30.99 -33.40
C LYS A 84 4.75 -31.38 -33.12
N SER A 85 5.42 -30.69 -32.20
CA SER A 85 6.85 -30.93 -31.91
C SER A 85 7.13 -32.07 -30.94
N SER A 86 6.25 -32.31 -29.97
CA SER A 86 6.46 -33.27 -28.88
C SER A 86 5.55 -34.49 -28.98
N GLY A 87 4.47 -34.43 -29.76
CA GLY A 87 3.43 -35.45 -29.81
C GLY A 87 2.53 -35.50 -28.56
N GLU A 88 2.83 -34.73 -27.51
CA GLU A 88 2.07 -34.71 -26.27
C GLU A 88 1.01 -33.60 -26.25
N ASN A 89 -0.08 -33.84 -25.52
CA ASN A 89 -1.09 -32.83 -25.31
C ASN A 89 -0.61 -31.80 -24.25
N PRO A 90 -0.65 -30.49 -24.54
CA PRO A 90 -0.16 -29.45 -23.62
C PRO A 90 -1.02 -29.27 -22.36
N LEU A 91 -2.27 -29.72 -22.43
CA LEU A 91 -3.26 -29.63 -21.35
C LEU A 91 -3.75 -31.03 -20.96
N LYS A 92 -3.81 -31.30 -19.66
CA LYS A 92 -4.45 -32.48 -19.05
C LYS A 92 -5.39 -31.99 -17.95
N ASP A 93 -6.66 -32.35 -18.02
CA ASP A 93 -7.71 -31.92 -17.09
C ASP A 93 -7.80 -30.39 -16.93
N GLY A 94 -7.64 -29.66 -18.03
CA GLY A 94 -7.63 -28.19 -18.05
C GLY A 94 -6.38 -27.54 -17.44
N LYS A 95 -5.41 -28.33 -16.97
CA LYS A 95 -4.13 -27.86 -16.39
C LYS A 95 -2.96 -28.12 -17.33
N LEU A 96 -1.98 -27.22 -17.31
CA LEU A 96 -0.74 -27.39 -18.09
C LEU A 96 0.08 -28.59 -17.60
N THR A 97 0.51 -29.44 -18.53
CA THR A 97 1.40 -30.58 -18.24
C THR A 97 2.81 -30.10 -17.86
N LYS A 98 3.53 -30.90 -17.06
CA LYS A 98 4.92 -30.58 -16.65
C LYS A 98 5.86 -30.47 -17.85
N ALA A 99 5.67 -31.33 -18.85
CA ALA A 99 6.43 -31.31 -20.10
C ALA A 99 6.25 -29.98 -20.85
N TYR A 100 4.99 -29.53 -21.01
CA TYR A 100 4.70 -28.27 -21.68
C TYR A 100 5.23 -27.05 -20.92
N LYS A 101 5.14 -27.04 -19.58
CA LYS A 101 5.76 -25.97 -18.75
C LYS A 101 7.27 -25.88 -18.95
N LYS A 102 7.96 -27.03 -18.95
CA LYS A 102 9.42 -27.08 -19.12
C LYS A 102 9.82 -26.64 -20.54
N TRP A 103 9.05 -27.04 -21.54
CA TRP A 103 9.24 -26.65 -22.93
C TRP A 103 9.03 -25.14 -23.15
N LEU A 104 7.98 -24.56 -22.55
CA LEU A 104 7.77 -23.10 -22.58
C LEU A 104 8.98 -22.36 -22.00
N ILE A 105 9.49 -22.79 -20.84
CA ILE A 105 10.65 -22.18 -20.17
C ILE A 105 11.93 -22.32 -21.02
N GLN A 106 12.15 -23.48 -21.66
CA GLN A 106 13.34 -23.72 -22.48
C GLN A 106 13.32 -22.96 -23.82
N LYS A 107 12.13 -22.82 -24.43
CA LYS A 107 11.98 -22.09 -25.70
C LYS A 107 11.95 -20.58 -25.51
N LEU A 108 11.61 -20.12 -24.31
CA LEU A 108 11.78 -18.74 -23.84
C LEU A 108 13.27 -18.45 -23.56
N TYR A 109 14.11 -18.45 -24.60
CA TYR A 109 15.36 -17.71 -24.53
C TYR A 109 14.99 -16.23 -24.38
N VAL A 110 15.08 -15.75 -23.13
CA VAL A 110 14.82 -14.40 -22.62
C VAL A 110 14.09 -13.48 -23.59
N PRO A 111 12.78 -13.31 -23.44
CA PRO A 111 12.12 -12.23 -24.11
C PRO A 111 12.65 -10.92 -23.52
N LYS A 112 13.24 -10.08 -24.36
CA LYS A 112 13.23 -8.63 -24.19
C LYS A 112 11.77 -8.15 -24.26
N TYR A 113 10.89 -8.57 -23.34
CA TYR A 113 9.62 -7.90 -23.16
C TYR A 113 9.93 -6.56 -22.50
N LYS A 114 10.23 -5.55 -23.33
CA LYS A 114 10.02 -4.16 -22.93
C LYS A 114 8.53 -4.05 -22.63
N ILE A 115 8.17 -4.15 -21.35
CA ILE A 115 6.81 -3.90 -20.87
C ILE A 115 6.52 -2.43 -21.19
N LYS A 116 5.95 -2.16 -22.38
CA LYS A 116 5.36 -0.86 -22.66
C LYS A 116 4.08 -0.79 -21.83
N SER A 117 4.17 -0.15 -20.67
CA SER A 117 3.06 0.00 -19.73
C SER A 117 1.96 0.88 -20.33
N ARG A 118 1.06 0.30 -21.12
CA ARG A 118 -0.30 0.85 -21.22
C ARG A 118 -1.02 0.46 -19.93
N PHE A 119 -1.11 1.40 -19.00
CA PHE A 119 -1.84 1.29 -17.75
C PHE A 119 -3.27 0.78 -18.02
N ARG A 120 -3.51 -0.49 -17.71
CA ARG A 120 -4.86 -1.05 -17.55
C ARG A 120 -4.84 -1.83 -16.25
N PHE A 121 -5.31 -1.18 -15.19
CA PHE A 121 -5.47 -1.81 -13.89
C PHE A 121 -6.61 -2.84 -13.93
N SER A 122 -6.46 -3.94 -13.17
CA SER A 122 -7.56 -4.87 -12.92
C SER A 122 -8.59 -4.19 -12.00
N PRO A 123 -9.90 -4.37 -12.20
CA PRO A 123 -10.93 -3.78 -11.33
C PRO A 123 -10.79 -4.17 -9.85
N GLU A 124 -10.18 -5.32 -9.55
CA GLU A 124 -9.90 -5.76 -8.17
C GLU A 124 -8.75 -4.97 -7.52
N ASP A 125 -7.69 -4.67 -8.27
CA ASP A 125 -6.54 -3.90 -7.79
C ASP A 125 -6.90 -2.40 -7.64
N ILE A 126 -7.84 -1.90 -8.45
CA ILE A 126 -8.40 -0.54 -8.32
C ILE A 126 -9.11 -0.37 -6.96
N LYS A 127 -9.86 -1.38 -6.50
CA LYS A 127 -10.60 -1.31 -5.22
C LYS A 127 -9.66 -1.13 -4.04
N GLY A 128 -8.56 -1.90 -3.98
CA GLY A 128 -7.58 -1.79 -2.90
C GLY A 128 -6.87 -0.43 -2.88
N PHE A 129 -6.57 0.12 -4.06
CA PHE A 129 -5.96 1.44 -4.20
C PHE A 129 -6.92 2.58 -3.79
N ILE A 130 -8.18 2.50 -4.19
CA ILE A 130 -9.23 3.45 -3.75
C ILE A 130 -9.35 3.43 -2.22
N LEU A 131 -9.33 2.24 -1.60
CA LEU A 131 -9.44 2.09 -0.15
C LEU A 131 -8.25 2.72 0.58
N LEU A 132 -7.03 2.58 0.04
CA LEU A 132 -5.82 3.26 0.55
C LEU A 132 -5.90 4.79 0.46
N ILE A 133 -6.40 5.32 -0.66
CA ILE A 133 -6.60 6.77 -0.83
C ILE A 133 -7.64 7.27 0.18
N ILE A 134 -8.78 6.60 0.30
CA ILE A 134 -9.82 6.96 1.27
C ILE A 134 -9.25 6.94 2.69
N PHE A 135 -8.48 5.91 3.04
CA PHE A 135 -7.82 5.83 4.35
C PHE A 135 -6.87 7.01 4.60
N LEU A 136 -6.03 7.37 3.61
CA LEU A 136 -5.14 8.53 3.72
C LEU A 136 -5.93 9.83 3.92
N VAL A 137 -7.01 10.04 3.17
CA VAL A 137 -7.88 11.22 3.32
C VAL A 137 -8.49 11.26 4.72
N VAL A 138 -9.00 10.14 5.24
CA VAL A 138 -9.55 10.07 6.60
C VAL A 138 -8.48 10.39 7.64
N VAL A 139 -7.27 9.84 7.51
CA VAL A 139 -6.16 10.14 8.43
C VAL A 139 -5.77 11.62 8.40
N ILE A 140 -5.76 12.25 7.22
CA ILE A 140 -5.52 13.69 7.08
C ILE A 140 -6.63 14.49 7.76
N ILE A 141 -7.90 14.15 7.56
CA ILE A 141 -9.03 14.85 8.19
C ILE A 141 -8.97 14.73 9.72
N VAL A 142 -8.70 13.52 10.25
CA VAL A 142 -8.56 13.29 11.69
C VAL A 142 -7.38 14.09 12.25
N PHE A 143 -6.25 14.12 11.55
CA PHE A 143 -5.10 14.93 11.95
C PHE A 143 -5.45 16.42 11.97
N LEU A 144 -6.11 16.94 10.94
CA LEU A 144 -6.54 18.34 10.88
C LEU A 144 -7.51 18.69 12.00
N ALA A 145 -8.45 17.79 12.34
CA ALA A 145 -9.40 17.99 13.44
C ALA A 145 -8.69 18.06 14.80
N ILE A 146 -7.76 17.13 15.06
CA ILE A 146 -6.95 17.14 16.29
C ILE A 146 -6.07 18.39 16.34
N TYR A 147 -5.43 18.74 15.21
CA TYR A 147 -4.59 19.91 15.11
C TYR A 147 -5.36 21.20 15.37
N ALA A 148 -6.58 21.33 14.83
CA ALA A 148 -7.46 22.47 15.08
C ALA A 148 -7.96 22.53 16.54
N ALA A 149 -8.21 21.38 17.17
CA ALA A 149 -8.59 21.32 18.58
C ALA A 149 -7.46 21.77 19.52
N ILE A 150 -6.21 21.47 19.17
CA ILE A 150 -5.03 21.88 19.95
C ILE A 150 -4.65 23.35 19.67
N PHE A 151 -4.87 23.83 18.44
CA PHE A 151 -4.51 25.17 18.00
C PHE A 151 -5.70 25.92 17.37
N PRO A 152 -6.72 26.31 18.18
CA PRO A 152 -7.97 26.88 17.67
C PRO A 152 -7.78 28.24 16.98
N GLU A 153 -6.76 29.02 17.38
CA GLU A 153 -6.42 30.32 16.79
C GLU A 153 -5.93 30.24 15.33
N TYR A 154 -5.62 29.03 14.84
CA TYR A 154 -5.08 28.79 13.51
C TYR A 154 -5.98 27.90 12.66
N LEU A 155 -7.29 27.88 12.96
CA LEU A 155 -8.29 27.38 12.03
C LEU A 155 -8.00 27.96 10.63
N LEU A 156 -7.84 27.08 9.65
CA LEU A 156 -7.87 27.49 8.24
C LEU A 156 -9.13 28.36 8.06
N PRO A 157 -9.05 29.52 7.39
CA PRO A 157 -10.24 30.29 7.03
C PRO A 157 -11.04 29.46 6.01
N LEU A 158 -11.77 28.47 6.53
CA LEU A 158 -12.74 27.68 5.82
C LEU A 158 -14.00 28.53 5.78
N ALA A 159 -14.05 29.38 4.76
CA ALA A 159 -15.18 30.22 4.37
C ALA A 159 -15.58 31.32 5.38
N TRP A 160 -15.23 32.55 5.02
CA TRP A 160 -16.27 33.57 4.85
C TRP A 160 -16.70 33.55 3.39
#